data_AF-A0A7R8ZEE1-F1
#
_entry.id   AF-A0A7R8ZEE1-F1
#
_cell.length_a   1.000
_cell.length_b   1.000
_cell.length_c   1.000
_cell.angle_alpha   90.00
_cell.angle_beta   90.00
_cell.angle_gamma   90.00
#
_symmetry.space_group_name_H-M   'P 1'
#
loop_
_entity.id
_entity.type
_entity.pdbx_description
1 polymer ?
#
loop_
_entity_poly.entity_id
_entity_poly.type
_entity_poly.pdbx_seq_one_letter_code
_entity_poly.pdbx_strand_id
1 'polypeptide(L)'
;MSQKCVYQSHSESNAAAKGYLECLRYIISGLQGDDKLCRELLHQELMACLELVLQEYKYSILSVALFHHTSLLVQAWSLGQGNSALLELFWDSITNLNKQLLLSYIGEQESLEYRPLPPHWLLERQVSLCLSLRNPKLGRKRENLRVKFNSPAQEEHISDSTSTASSAECSQETSAALQCLVHTISESYLCETRRCHSSHFLGHLSKLAKNFASKELFEHLATCDGSSTLEGFFEITLLSWLKEEETCTQDVMELSFILLQYLNPDNKGHILDALCEV
;
A
#
# COMPACT_ATOMS: atom_id res chain seq x y z
N MET A 1 -19.56 36.01 1.77
CA MET A 1 -18.98 35.60 0.48
C MET A 1 -18.87 34.09 0.47
N SER A 2 -19.67 33.41 -0.34
CA SER A 2 -19.60 31.96 -0.48
C SER A 2 -18.37 31.63 -1.33
N GLN A 3 -17.28 31.23 -0.65
CA GLN A 3 -16.10 30.71 -1.32
C GLN A 3 -16.54 29.41 -1.99
N LYS A 4 -16.74 29.45 -3.31
CA LYS A 4 -16.91 28.24 -4.11
C LYS A 4 -15.67 27.39 -3.85
N CYS A 5 -15.84 26.34 -3.08
CA CYS A 5 -14.81 25.34 -2.85
C CYS A 5 -14.49 24.76 -4.24
N VAL A 6 -13.36 25.18 -4.81
CA VAL A 6 -12.85 24.58 -6.03
C VAL A 6 -12.46 23.17 -5.63
N TYR A 7 -13.31 22.20 -5.93
CA TYR A 7 -12.98 20.79 -5.77
C TYR A 7 -11.62 20.57 -6.43
N GLN A 8 -10.64 20.08 -5.66
CA GLN A 8 -9.30 19.82 -6.16
C GLN A 8 -9.40 18.95 -7.42
N SER A 9 -8.91 19.46 -8.56
CA SER A 9 -8.91 18.67 -9.78
C SER A 9 -7.83 17.58 -9.69
N HIS A 10 -8.13 16.37 -10.16
CA HIS A 10 -7.13 15.31 -10.31
C HIS A 10 -5.90 15.75 -11.12
N SER A 11 -6.08 16.63 -12.12
CA SER A 11 -4.97 17.15 -12.91
C SER A 11 -4.08 18.08 -12.10
N GLU A 12 -4.68 18.93 -11.27
CA GLU A 12 -3.99 19.89 -10.41
C GLU A 12 -3.24 19.17 -9.29
N SER A 13 -3.89 18.25 -8.57
CA SER A 13 -3.23 17.44 -7.53
C SER A 13 -2.07 16.63 -8.09
N ASN A 14 -2.21 16.10 -9.31
CA ASN A 14 -1.13 15.38 -9.98
C ASN A 14 0.03 16.30 -10.40
N ALA A 15 -0.25 17.48 -10.92
CA ALA A 15 0.77 18.45 -11.28
C ALA A 15 1.52 18.95 -10.02
N ALA A 16 0.79 19.23 -8.94
CA ALA A 16 1.35 19.64 -7.66
C ALA A 16 2.25 18.57 -7.05
N ALA A 17 1.74 17.34 -6.89
CA ALA A 17 2.52 16.23 -6.33
C ALA A 17 3.77 15.90 -7.17
N LYS A 18 3.63 15.90 -8.50
CA LYS A 18 4.78 15.71 -9.41
C LYS A 18 5.81 16.81 -9.26
N GLY A 19 5.39 18.07 -9.33
CA GLY A 19 6.29 19.22 -9.23
C GLY A 19 7.05 19.22 -7.91
N TYR A 20 6.33 18.98 -6.81
CA TYR A 20 6.93 18.87 -5.47
C TYR A 20 7.99 17.77 -5.40
N LEU A 21 7.67 16.55 -5.82
CA LEU A 21 8.59 15.42 -5.69
C LEU A 21 9.76 15.46 -6.70
N GLU A 22 9.59 16.07 -7.88
CA GLU A 22 10.72 16.34 -8.78
C GLU A 22 11.66 17.40 -8.21
N CYS A 23 11.13 18.45 -7.57
CA CYS A 23 11.97 19.42 -6.85
C CYS A 23 12.74 18.75 -5.71
N LEU A 24 12.07 17.93 -4.90
CA LEU A 24 12.70 17.18 -3.82
C LEU A 24 13.81 16.26 -4.35
N ARG A 25 13.52 15.52 -5.42
CA ARG A 25 14.49 14.65 -6.09
C ARG A 25 15.70 15.42 -6.58
N TYR A 26 15.49 16.57 -7.22
CA TYR A 26 16.56 17.42 -7.75
C TYR A 26 17.45 17.94 -6.62
N ILE A 27 16.85 18.44 -5.53
CA ILE A 27 17.58 18.94 -4.36
C ILE A 27 18.43 17.82 -3.75
N ILE A 28 17.85 16.65 -3.48
CA ILE A 28 18.57 15.48 -2.92
C ILE A 28 19.71 15.05 -3.84
N SER A 29 19.50 15.03 -5.16
CA SER A 29 20.54 14.68 -6.12
C SER A 29 21.70 15.69 -6.13
N GLY A 30 21.43 16.98 -5.88
CA GLY A 30 22.45 18.01 -5.73
C GLY A 30 23.19 17.99 -4.38
N LEU A 31 22.63 17.29 -3.38
CA LEU A 31 23.11 17.23 -2.00
C LEU A 31 23.71 15.87 -1.61
N GLN A 32 24.14 15.06 -2.58
CA GLN A 32 24.67 13.70 -2.33
C GLN A 32 25.88 13.62 -1.37
N GLY A 33 26.49 14.75 -0.98
CA GLY A 33 27.55 14.82 0.03
C GLY A 33 27.09 15.32 1.41
N ASP A 34 25.83 15.71 1.57
CA ASP A 34 25.25 16.20 2.83
C ASP A 34 24.10 15.29 3.27
N ASP A 35 24.47 14.15 3.85
CA ASP A 35 23.52 13.17 4.37
C ASP A 35 22.55 13.79 5.39
N LYS A 36 23.02 14.73 6.21
CA LYS A 36 22.18 15.35 7.24
C LYS A 36 21.03 16.12 6.61
N LEU A 37 21.30 16.95 5.61
CA LEU A 37 20.27 17.71 4.92
C LEU A 37 19.31 16.80 4.14
N CYS A 38 19.82 15.74 3.50
CA CYS A 38 18.97 14.75 2.82
C CYS A 38 18.02 14.04 3.78
N ARG A 39 18.48 13.67 4.99
CA ARG A 39 17.63 13.08 6.04
C ARG A 39 16.57 14.06 6.54
N GLU A 40 16.94 15.32 6.74
CA GLU A 40 15.99 16.35 7.18
C GLU A 40 14.90 16.57 6.13
N LEU A 41 15.27 16.66 4.85
CA LEU A 41 14.32 16.74 3.74
C LEU A 41 13.40 15.52 3.69
N LEU A 42 13.93 14.31 3.89
CA LEU A 42 13.06 13.13 3.94
C LEU A 42 12.01 13.24 5.05
N HIS A 43 12.41 13.61 6.27
CA HIS A 43 11.52 13.64 7.43
C HIS A 43 10.56 14.85 7.42
N GLN A 44 11.08 16.06 7.28
CA GLN A 44 10.28 17.29 7.39
C GLN A 44 9.40 17.52 6.17
N GLU A 45 9.81 17.04 5.00
CA GLU A 45 9.08 17.29 3.75
C GLU A 45 8.28 16.05 3.34
N LEU A 46 8.95 14.95 2.96
CA LEU A 46 8.25 13.79 2.41
C LEU A 46 7.40 13.05 3.45
N MET A 47 7.97 12.70 4.61
CA MET A 47 7.25 11.95 5.65
C MET A 47 6.11 12.78 6.24
N ALA A 48 6.33 14.07 6.51
CA ALA A 48 5.27 14.96 6.98
C ALA A 48 4.11 15.08 5.98
N CYS A 49 4.41 15.15 4.68
CA CYS A 49 3.36 15.12 3.65
C CYS A 49 2.61 13.78 3.63
N LEU A 50 3.30 12.65 3.73
CA LEU A 50 2.67 11.33 3.77
C LEU A 50 1.79 11.16 5.01
N GLU A 51 2.26 11.59 6.17
CA GLU A 51 1.49 11.60 7.42
C GLU A 51 0.19 12.40 7.26
N LEU A 52 0.30 13.62 6.76
CA LEU A 52 -0.82 14.52 6.57
C LEU A 52 -1.89 13.96 5.61
N VAL A 53 -1.48 13.32 4.50
CA VAL A 53 -2.46 12.72 3.57
C VAL A 53 -3.02 11.38 4.06
N LEU A 54 -2.32 10.68 4.95
CA LEU A 54 -2.81 9.46 5.61
C LEU A 54 -3.84 9.81 6.69
N GLN A 55 -3.60 10.87 7.45
CA GLN A 55 -4.50 11.33 8.49
C GLN A 55 -5.73 12.03 7.92
N GLU A 56 -5.59 12.98 6.99
CA GLU A 56 -6.73 13.86 6.66
C GLU A 56 -7.49 13.50 5.38
N TYR A 57 -8.80 13.23 5.51
CA TYR A 57 -9.71 12.93 4.40
C TYR A 57 -9.76 14.01 3.32
N LYS A 58 -9.54 15.29 3.69
CA LYS A 58 -9.57 16.42 2.76
C LYS A 58 -8.50 16.32 1.65
N TYR A 59 -7.46 15.52 1.85
CA TYR A 59 -6.40 15.28 0.87
C TYR A 59 -6.60 14.00 0.07
N SER A 60 -7.82 13.46 -0.02
CA SER A 60 -8.07 12.19 -0.69
C SER A 60 -7.59 12.13 -2.14
N ILE A 61 -7.83 13.18 -2.92
CA ILE A 61 -7.39 13.28 -4.31
C ILE A 61 -5.86 13.44 -4.38
N LEU A 62 -5.30 14.26 -3.50
CA LEU A 62 -3.85 14.47 -3.42
C LEU A 62 -3.10 13.21 -3.03
N SER A 63 -3.62 12.40 -2.09
CA SER A 63 -2.99 11.16 -1.61
C SER A 63 -2.68 10.19 -2.76
N VAL A 64 -3.62 10.01 -3.71
CA VAL A 64 -3.43 9.13 -4.86
C VAL A 64 -2.28 9.60 -5.74
N ALA A 65 -2.21 10.90 -6.00
CA ALA A 65 -1.12 11.48 -6.79
C ALA A 65 0.22 11.40 -6.04
N LEU A 66 0.22 11.73 -4.74
CA LEU A 66 1.41 11.73 -3.91
C LEU A 66 1.99 10.33 -3.77
N PHE A 67 1.18 9.30 -3.52
CA PHE A 67 1.64 7.91 -3.40
C PHE A 67 2.28 7.40 -4.69
N HIS A 68 1.69 7.73 -5.84
CA HIS A 68 2.25 7.37 -7.14
C HIS A 68 3.60 8.04 -7.41
N HIS A 69 3.71 9.35 -7.19
CA HIS A 69 4.99 10.04 -7.41
C HIS A 69 6.03 9.68 -6.34
N THR A 70 5.60 9.35 -5.12
CA THR A 70 6.49 8.81 -4.08
C THR A 70 7.07 7.48 -4.50
N SER A 71 6.27 6.58 -5.10
CA SER A 71 6.81 5.30 -5.58
C SER A 71 7.77 5.44 -6.75
N LEU A 72 7.55 6.42 -7.64
CA LEU A 72 8.51 6.78 -8.68
C LEU A 72 9.81 7.34 -8.09
N LEU A 73 9.73 8.14 -7.03
CA LEU A 73 10.89 8.69 -6.33
C LEU A 73 11.71 7.58 -5.65
N VAL A 74 11.05 6.69 -4.90
CA VAL A 74 11.68 5.52 -4.25
C VAL A 74 12.33 4.59 -5.28
N GLN A 75 11.67 4.37 -6.42
CA GLN A 75 12.24 3.62 -7.53
C GLN A 75 13.46 4.33 -8.15
N ALA A 76 13.44 5.65 -8.26
CA ALA A 76 14.58 6.40 -8.75
C ALA A 76 15.77 6.32 -7.78
N TRP A 77 15.52 6.31 -6.47
CA TRP A 77 16.57 6.12 -5.46
C TRP A 77 17.16 4.72 -5.51
N SER A 78 16.34 3.68 -5.66
CA SER A 78 16.84 2.30 -5.73
C SER A 78 17.66 1.99 -6.97
N LEU A 79 17.45 2.72 -8.06
CA LEU A 79 18.26 2.62 -9.28
C LEU A 79 19.50 3.53 -9.25
N GLY A 80 19.53 4.53 -8.37
CA GLY A 80 20.62 5.50 -8.28
C GLY A 80 21.79 5.00 -7.44
N GLN A 81 23.01 5.24 -7.90
CA GLN A 81 24.20 5.01 -7.07
C GLN A 81 24.24 6.05 -5.93
N GLY A 82 24.39 5.59 -4.69
CA GLY A 82 24.60 6.45 -3.52
C GLY A 82 23.36 6.81 -2.69
N ASN A 83 22.17 6.31 -3.02
CA ASN A 83 20.94 6.60 -2.25
C ASN A 83 20.50 5.48 -1.30
N SER A 84 21.32 4.44 -1.08
CA SER A 84 20.93 3.28 -0.25
C SER A 84 20.57 3.68 1.18
N ALA A 85 21.38 4.52 1.83
CA ALA A 85 21.11 5.00 3.18
C ALA A 85 19.81 5.84 3.29
N LEU A 86 19.48 6.59 2.23
CA LEU A 86 18.23 7.35 2.16
C LEU A 86 17.03 6.42 1.93
N LEU A 87 17.20 5.40 1.12
CA LEU A 87 16.19 4.38 0.84
C LEU A 87 15.86 3.57 2.09
N GLU A 88 16.88 3.09 2.82
CA GLU A 88 16.72 2.43 4.12
C GLU A 88 15.95 3.33 5.09
N LEU A 89 16.38 4.60 5.21
CA LEU A 89 15.70 5.55 6.09
C LEU A 89 14.24 5.79 5.69
N PHE A 90 13.94 5.86 4.39
CA PHE A 90 12.57 5.96 3.90
C PHE A 90 11.73 4.77 4.36
N TRP A 91 12.23 3.55 4.19
CA TRP A 91 11.51 2.33 4.56
C TRP A 91 11.28 2.22 6.06
N ASP A 92 12.29 2.55 6.87
CA ASP A 92 12.15 2.61 8.32
C ASP A 92 11.12 3.66 8.75
N SER A 93 11.21 4.85 8.17
CA SER A 93 10.32 5.97 8.49
C SER A 93 8.87 5.68 8.13
N ILE A 94 8.61 5.14 6.93
CA ILE A 94 7.25 4.84 6.50
C ILE A 94 6.66 3.67 7.29
N THR A 95 7.48 2.68 7.66
CA THR A 95 7.04 1.56 8.51
C THR A 95 6.67 2.06 9.90
N ASN A 96 7.52 2.89 10.52
CA ASN A 96 7.25 3.48 11.83
C ASN A 96 6.04 4.42 11.81
N LEU A 97 5.89 5.24 10.76
CA LEU A 97 4.72 6.09 10.59
C LEU A 97 3.43 5.26 10.53
N ASN A 98 3.40 4.18 9.75
CA ASN A 98 2.23 3.32 9.67
C ASN A 98 1.88 2.65 11.00
N LYS A 99 2.89 2.20 11.77
CA LYS A 99 2.68 1.68 13.14
C LYS A 99 2.10 2.75 14.06
N GLN A 100 2.70 3.94 14.08
CA GLN A 100 2.30 5.04 14.96
C GLN A 100 0.88 5.50 14.66
N LEU A 101 0.53 5.69 13.39
CA LEU A 101 -0.81 6.09 12.97
C LEU A 101 -1.88 5.07 13.37
N LEU A 102 -1.55 3.79 13.28
CA LEU A 102 -2.47 2.74 13.69
C LEU A 102 -2.63 2.70 15.21
N LEU A 103 -1.53 2.81 15.96
CA LEU A 103 -1.55 2.85 17.43
C LEU A 103 -2.31 4.07 17.96
N SER A 104 -2.10 5.26 17.38
CA SER A 104 -2.85 6.46 17.77
C SER A 104 -4.33 6.29 17.47
N TYR A 105 -4.65 5.74 16.29
CA TYR A 105 -6.01 5.44 15.88
C TYR A 105 -6.72 4.46 16.83
N ILE A 106 -6.02 3.42 17.27
CA ILE A 106 -6.50 2.41 18.23
C ILE A 106 -6.71 3.03 19.62
N GLY A 107 -5.71 3.76 20.14
CA GLY A 107 -5.77 4.36 21.48
C GLY A 107 -6.89 5.40 21.61
N GLU A 108 -7.18 6.15 20.55
CA GLU A 108 -8.26 7.13 20.52
C GLU A 108 -9.67 6.51 20.49
N GLN A 109 -9.83 5.20 20.21
CA GLN A 109 -11.15 4.55 20.28
C GLN A 109 -11.72 4.50 21.70
N GLU A 110 -10.86 4.56 22.72
CA GLU A 110 -11.29 4.48 24.11
C GLU A 110 -11.82 5.84 24.63
N SER A 111 -11.49 6.94 23.97
CA SER A 111 -12.01 8.28 24.27
C SER A 111 -13.18 8.65 23.35
N LEU A 112 -14.41 8.47 23.85
CA LEU A 112 -15.68 8.57 23.11
C LEU A 112 -16.04 9.96 22.52
N GLU A 113 -15.28 11.03 22.76
CA GLU A 113 -15.83 12.38 22.58
C GLU A 113 -15.54 13.09 21.26
N TYR A 114 -14.50 12.79 20.48
CA TYR A 114 -14.32 13.44 19.17
C TYR A 114 -13.43 12.61 18.26
N ARG A 115 -14.03 11.93 17.27
CA ARG A 115 -13.25 11.28 16.21
C ARG A 115 -13.38 12.06 14.91
N PRO A 116 -12.30 12.66 14.38
CA PRO A 116 -12.38 13.43 13.15
C PRO A 116 -12.54 12.54 11.89
N LEU A 117 -12.20 11.24 11.95
CA LEU A 117 -12.06 10.40 10.75
C LEU A 117 -12.64 8.98 10.87
N PRO A 118 -13.25 8.43 9.80
CA PRO A 118 -13.71 7.05 9.77
C PRO A 118 -12.56 6.01 9.79
N PRO A 119 -12.72 4.88 10.51
CA PRO A 119 -11.79 3.74 10.50
C PRO A 119 -11.23 3.35 9.14
N HIS A 120 -12.12 3.20 8.17
CA HIS A 120 -11.81 2.68 6.85
C HIS A 120 -10.91 3.63 6.05
N TRP A 121 -10.83 4.91 6.41
CA TRP A 121 -10.04 5.89 5.69
C TRP A 121 -8.54 5.56 5.76
N LEU A 122 -8.00 5.48 6.98
CA LEU A 122 -6.59 5.21 7.19
C LEU A 122 -6.21 3.87 6.56
N LEU A 123 -6.99 2.82 6.84
CA LEU A 123 -6.74 1.46 6.33
C LEU A 123 -6.70 1.43 4.80
N GLU A 124 -7.68 2.05 4.13
CA GLU A 124 -7.73 2.12 2.67
C GLU A 124 -6.54 2.91 2.10
N ARG A 125 -6.07 3.96 2.78
CA ARG A 125 -4.89 4.73 2.35
C ARG A 125 -3.59 3.95 2.54
N GLN A 126 -3.43 3.20 3.62
CA GLN A 126 -2.26 2.34 3.84
C GLN A 126 -2.16 1.26 2.74
N VAL A 127 -3.28 0.61 2.40
CA VAL A 127 -3.35 -0.34 1.28
C VAL A 127 -2.99 0.35 -0.03
N SER A 128 -3.59 1.51 -0.32
CA SER A 128 -3.32 2.27 -1.55
C SER A 128 -1.85 2.70 -1.68
N LEU A 129 -1.21 3.10 -0.57
CA LEU A 129 0.21 3.41 -0.52
C LEU A 129 1.06 2.18 -0.87
N CYS A 130 0.80 1.04 -0.22
CA CYS A 130 1.53 -0.20 -0.50
C CYS A 130 1.41 -0.60 -1.98
N LEU A 131 0.19 -0.54 -2.55
CA LEU A 131 -0.05 -0.85 -3.96
C LEU A 131 0.70 0.10 -4.90
N SER A 132 0.76 1.39 -4.56
CA SER A 132 1.50 2.40 -5.31
C SER A 132 3.00 2.12 -5.29
N LEU A 133 3.54 1.74 -4.13
CA LEU A 133 4.94 1.37 -3.94
C LEU A 133 5.32 0.09 -4.68
N ARG A 134 4.42 -0.90 -4.74
CA ARG A 134 4.64 -2.14 -5.49
C ARG A 134 4.75 -1.90 -6.98
N ASN A 135 3.86 -1.06 -7.52
CA ASN A 135 3.67 -0.90 -8.95
C ASN A 135 3.73 0.57 -9.38
N PRO A 136 4.92 1.20 -9.31
CA PRO A 136 5.08 2.61 -9.65
C PRO A 136 4.62 2.95 -11.07
N LYS A 137 4.69 1.98 -12.00
CA LYS A 137 4.32 2.16 -13.41
C LYS A 137 2.83 1.94 -13.71
N LEU A 138 2.05 1.32 -12.81
CA LEU A 138 0.62 1.11 -13.04
C LEU A 138 -0.23 2.37 -12.82
N GLY A 139 0.36 3.45 -12.30
CA GLY A 139 -0.32 4.69 -11.94
C GLY A 139 -1.03 5.44 -13.06
N ARG A 140 -0.99 4.95 -14.31
CA ARG A 140 -1.98 5.24 -15.36
C ARG A 140 -1.74 4.27 -16.51
N LYS A 141 -2.74 3.44 -16.84
CA LYS A 141 -3.00 3.18 -18.26
C LYS A 141 -3.10 4.58 -18.86
N ARG A 142 -2.12 4.98 -19.68
CA ARG A 142 -2.29 6.14 -20.54
C ARG A 142 -3.50 5.79 -21.39
N GLU A 143 -4.69 6.22 -20.97
CA GLU A 143 -5.76 6.43 -21.92
C GLU A 143 -5.14 7.40 -22.89
N ASN A 144 -4.79 6.84 -24.05
CA ASN A 144 -4.22 7.60 -25.13
C ASN A 144 -5.31 8.60 -25.51
N LEU A 145 -5.29 9.78 -24.89
CA LEU A 145 -5.90 11.00 -25.40
C LEU A 145 -5.09 11.38 -26.64
N ARG A 146 -5.16 10.51 -27.66
CA ARG A 146 -4.86 10.86 -29.04
C ARG A 146 -5.96 11.82 -29.41
N VAL A 147 -5.70 13.10 -29.17
CA VAL A 147 -6.42 14.17 -29.86
C VAL A 147 -6.05 13.98 -31.32
N LYS A 148 -6.89 13.24 -32.06
CA LYS A 148 -6.80 13.16 -33.50
C LYS A 148 -7.24 14.52 -34.02
N PHE A 149 -6.27 15.39 -34.30
CA PHE A 149 -6.55 16.55 -35.12
C PHE A 149 -6.84 16.03 -36.51
N ASN A 150 -8.12 15.99 -36.89
CA ASN A 150 -8.52 15.76 -38.27
C ASN A 150 -8.07 16.99 -39.08
N SER A 151 -6.84 16.95 -39.59
CA SER A 151 -6.43 17.85 -40.66
C SER A 151 -6.97 17.27 -41.97
N PRO A 152 -7.72 18.03 -42.79
CA PRO A 152 -8.24 17.55 -44.05
C PRO A 152 -7.14 17.59 -45.13
N ALA A 153 -6.11 16.76 -44.97
CA ALA A 153 -5.17 16.42 -46.03
C ALA A 153 -4.27 15.26 -45.59
N GLN A 154 -4.17 14.24 -46.45
CA GLN A 154 -3.22 13.11 -46.44
C GLN A 154 -3.57 11.89 -45.59
N GLU A 155 -4.30 10.98 -46.25
CA GLU A 155 -4.09 9.55 -46.11
C GLU A 155 -2.67 9.23 -46.63
N GLU A 156 -1.81 8.64 -45.78
CA GLU A 156 -0.98 7.46 -46.11
C GLU A 156 -0.04 7.07 -44.96
N HIS A 157 -0.10 5.77 -44.62
CA HIS A 157 0.93 4.91 -44.02
C HIS A 157 1.95 5.49 -43.04
N ILE A 158 1.76 5.25 -41.73
CA ILE A 158 2.90 5.09 -40.80
C ILE A 158 2.66 3.89 -39.87
N SER A 159 3.70 3.05 -39.86
CA SER A 159 3.91 1.75 -39.23
C SER A 159 3.75 1.73 -37.71
N ASP A 160 3.23 0.59 -37.23
CA ASP A 160 3.25 0.17 -35.84
C ASP A 160 4.69 -0.03 -35.34
N SER A 161 5.23 0.97 -34.64
CA SER A 161 6.37 0.78 -33.76
C SER A 161 5.86 0.34 -32.39
N THR A 162 5.79 -0.98 -32.20
CA THR A 162 5.64 -1.63 -30.90
C THR A 162 6.85 -1.25 -30.04
N SER A 163 6.69 -0.28 -29.14
CA SER A 163 7.71 0.04 -28.15
C SER A 163 7.66 -1.03 -27.07
N THR A 164 8.63 -1.95 -27.15
CA THR A 164 8.95 -2.94 -26.12
C THR A 164 9.25 -2.20 -24.82
N ALA A 165 8.27 -2.14 -23.92
CA ALA A 165 8.46 -1.63 -22.58
C ALA A 165 9.35 -2.62 -21.83
N SER A 166 10.65 -2.33 -21.77
CA SER A 166 11.57 -3.03 -20.88
C SER A 166 11.04 -2.92 -19.46
N SER A 167 10.57 -4.06 -18.94
CA SER A 167 10.28 -4.29 -17.54
C SER A 167 11.55 -3.99 -16.74
N ALA A 168 11.74 -2.72 -16.36
CA ALA A 168 12.80 -2.36 -15.43
C ALA A 168 12.49 -3.10 -14.11
N GLU A 169 13.31 -4.11 -13.84
CA GLU A 169 13.25 -4.95 -12.65
C GLU A 169 13.35 -4.05 -11.42
N CYS A 170 12.37 -4.15 -10.54
CA CYS A 170 12.45 -3.55 -9.22
C CYS A 170 13.65 -4.17 -8.50
N SER A 171 14.50 -3.36 -7.87
CA SER A 171 15.65 -3.92 -7.14
C SER A 171 15.14 -4.89 -6.05
N GLN A 172 15.82 -6.01 -5.87
CA GLN A 172 15.45 -7.03 -4.88
C GLN A 172 15.34 -6.43 -3.47
N GLU A 173 16.17 -5.43 -3.16
CA GLU A 173 16.18 -4.68 -1.90
C GLU A 173 14.88 -3.91 -1.68
N THR A 174 14.41 -3.14 -2.66
CA THR A 174 13.10 -2.46 -2.59
C THR A 174 11.93 -3.43 -2.44
N SER A 175 12.02 -4.61 -3.05
CA SER A 175 10.97 -5.63 -2.91
C SER A 175 10.93 -6.20 -1.49
N ALA A 176 12.10 -6.50 -0.90
CA ALA A 176 12.19 -7.01 0.47
C ALA A 176 11.73 -5.98 1.50
N ALA A 177 12.12 -4.72 1.35
CA ALA A 177 11.70 -3.64 2.23
C ALA A 177 10.18 -3.39 2.17
N LEU A 178 9.60 -3.44 0.97
CA LEU A 178 8.14 -3.38 0.79
C LEU A 178 7.43 -4.57 1.44
N GLN A 179 7.97 -5.78 1.33
CA GLN A 179 7.42 -6.95 2.02
C GLN A 179 7.44 -6.75 3.54
N CYS A 180 8.53 -6.21 4.11
CA CYS A 180 8.61 -5.90 5.54
C CYS A 180 7.53 -4.90 5.99
N LEU A 181 7.30 -3.84 5.20
CA LEU A 181 6.22 -2.88 5.44
C LEU A 181 4.84 -3.57 5.42
N VAL A 182 4.58 -4.41 4.41
CA VAL A 182 3.32 -5.15 4.28
C VAL A 182 3.12 -6.11 5.44
N HIS A 183 4.14 -6.88 5.83
CA HIS A 183 4.09 -7.80 6.96
C HIS A 183 3.73 -7.05 8.25
N THR A 184 4.39 -5.91 8.49
CA THR A 184 4.11 -5.04 9.63
C THR A 184 2.64 -4.60 9.68
N ILE A 185 2.12 -4.10 8.54
CA ILE A 185 0.74 -3.61 8.48
C ILE A 185 -0.25 -4.78 8.65
N SER A 186 0.00 -5.90 7.97
CA SER A 186 -0.84 -7.10 8.04
C SER A 186 -0.87 -7.72 9.44
N GLU A 187 0.27 -7.80 10.12
CA GLU A 187 0.35 -8.21 11.53
C GLU A 187 -0.51 -7.31 12.41
N SER A 188 -0.40 -6.00 12.21
CA SER A 188 -1.18 -5.05 13.00
C SER A 188 -2.69 -5.19 12.74
N TYR A 189 -3.09 -5.43 11.48
CA TYR A 189 -4.50 -5.69 11.15
C TYR A 189 -4.99 -7.01 11.76
N LEU A 190 -4.18 -8.07 11.71
CA LEU A 190 -4.50 -9.36 12.33
C LEU A 190 -4.73 -9.20 13.84
N CYS A 191 -3.81 -8.54 14.54
CA CYS A 191 -3.92 -8.27 15.98
C CYS A 191 -5.21 -7.50 16.31
N GLU A 192 -5.54 -6.48 15.52
CA GLU A 192 -6.76 -5.68 15.75
C GLU A 192 -8.05 -6.41 15.38
N THR A 193 -8.05 -7.24 14.33
CA THR A 193 -9.19 -8.12 14.04
C THR A 193 -9.46 -9.05 15.23
N ARG A 194 -8.42 -9.64 15.84
CA ARG A 194 -8.57 -10.49 17.03
C ARG A 194 -9.06 -9.70 18.25
N ARG A 195 -8.55 -8.48 18.46
CA ARG A 195 -8.88 -7.67 19.63
C ARG A 195 -10.30 -7.11 19.58
N CYS A 196 -10.74 -6.65 18.41
CA CYS A 196 -11.98 -5.90 18.26
C CYS A 196 -13.08 -6.62 17.47
N HIS A 197 -12.82 -7.83 16.95
CA HIS A 197 -13.72 -8.57 16.05
C HIS A 197 -14.24 -7.72 14.88
N SER A 198 -13.44 -6.71 14.48
CA SER A 198 -13.88 -5.73 13.49
C SER A 198 -13.59 -6.22 12.08
N SER A 199 -14.66 -6.40 11.32
CA SER A 199 -14.61 -6.77 9.90
C SER A 199 -13.85 -5.76 9.03
N HIS A 200 -13.69 -4.51 9.49
CA HIS A 200 -12.93 -3.50 8.76
C HIS A 200 -11.45 -3.85 8.62
N PHE A 201 -10.78 -4.26 9.70
CA PHE A 201 -9.36 -4.64 9.62
C PHE A 201 -9.19 -5.91 8.78
N LEU A 202 -10.12 -6.85 8.93
CA LEU A 202 -10.13 -8.10 8.19
C LEU A 202 -10.26 -7.88 6.68
N GLY A 203 -11.18 -7.00 6.24
CA GLY A 203 -11.33 -6.68 4.82
C GLY A 203 -10.09 -6.02 4.22
N HIS A 204 -9.37 -5.20 4.99
CA HIS A 204 -8.11 -4.61 4.52
C HIS A 204 -6.93 -5.60 4.58
N LEU A 205 -6.93 -6.53 5.54
CA LEU A 205 -5.99 -7.66 5.58
C LEU A 205 -6.19 -8.55 4.35
N SER A 206 -7.43 -8.88 4.01
CA SER A 206 -7.77 -9.63 2.79
C SER A 206 -7.29 -8.90 1.53
N LYS A 207 -7.54 -7.59 1.41
CA LYS A 207 -7.01 -6.77 0.30
C LYS A 207 -5.49 -6.81 0.21
N LEU A 208 -4.77 -6.71 1.34
CA LEU A 208 -3.31 -6.83 1.36
C LEU A 208 -2.87 -8.21 0.93
N ALA A 209 -3.42 -9.27 1.51
CA ALA A 209 -3.09 -10.64 1.16
C ALA A 209 -3.36 -10.90 -0.33
N LYS A 210 -4.52 -10.54 -0.87
CA LYS A 210 -4.85 -10.71 -2.30
C LYS A 210 -3.81 -10.13 -3.24
N ASN A 211 -3.25 -8.99 -2.88
CA ASN A 211 -2.24 -8.33 -3.70
C ASN A 211 -0.84 -8.91 -3.39
N PHE A 212 -0.45 -8.99 -2.13
CA PHE A 212 0.91 -9.27 -1.69
C PHE A 212 1.13 -10.72 -1.24
N ALA A 213 0.24 -11.64 -1.61
CA ALA A 213 0.28 -13.03 -1.18
C ALA A 213 1.66 -13.65 -1.46
N SER A 214 2.27 -14.16 -0.40
CA SER A 214 3.48 -14.96 -0.46
C SER A 214 3.46 -15.96 0.68
N LYS A 215 4.25 -17.02 0.58
CA LYS A 215 4.34 -18.02 1.66
C LYS A 215 4.86 -17.37 2.94
N GLU A 216 5.86 -16.49 2.81
CA GLU A 216 6.50 -15.77 3.90
C GLU A 216 5.52 -14.86 4.65
N LEU A 217 4.58 -14.22 3.94
CA LEU A 217 3.54 -13.40 4.58
C LEU A 217 2.66 -14.26 5.50
N PHE A 218 2.18 -15.41 5.02
CA PHE A 218 1.33 -16.27 5.83
C PHE A 218 2.09 -16.97 6.96
N GLU A 219 3.36 -17.34 6.74
CA GLU A 219 4.23 -17.85 7.81
C GLU A 219 4.46 -16.79 8.90
N HIS A 220 4.65 -15.53 8.51
CA HIS A 220 4.73 -14.39 9.44
C HIS A 220 3.44 -14.25 10.25
N LEU A 221 2.28 -14.22 9.57
CA LEU A 221 0.97 -14.12 10.23
C LEU A 221 0.71 -15.30 11.19
N ALA A 222 1.02 -16.53 10.77
CA ALA A 222 0.90 -17.72 11.62
C ALA A 222 1.80 -17.66 12.86
N THR A 223 2.99 -17.06 12.73
CA THR A 223 3.92 -16.86 13.84
C THR A 223 3.39 -15.82 14.82
N CYS A 224 2.92 -14.66 14.32
CA CYS A 224 2.28 -13.63 15.14
C CYS A 224 1.03 -14.14 15.86
N ASP A 225 0.31 -15.07 15.22
CA ASP A 225 -0.90 -15.66 15.77
C ASP A 225 -0.64 -16.69 16.89
N GLY A 226 0.58 -17.23 16.96
CA GLY A 226 0.98 -18.29 17.90
C GLY A 226 0.76 -19.71 17.37
N SER A 227 0.24 -19.84 16.15
CA SER A 227 -0.11 -21.12 15.54
C SER A 227 1.10 -21.96 15.07
N SER A 228 2.27 -21.34 14.92
CA SER A 228 3.57 -21.93 14.47
C SER A 228 3.58 -22.59 13.08
N THR A 229 2.42 -22.95 12.53
CA THR A 229 2.22 -23.61 11.23
C THR A 229 1.08 -22.93 10.48
N LEU A 230 1.09 -23.05 9.14
CA LEU A 230 0.03 -22.50 8.29
C LEU A 230 -1.30 -23.22 8.52
N GLU A 231 -1.25 -24.52 8.78
CA GLU A 231 -2.41 -25.35 9.12
C GLU A 231 -3.02 -24.90 10.44
N GLY A 232 -2.19 -24.72 11.47
CA GLY A 232 -2.65 -24.20 12.75
C GLY A 232 -3.29 -22.82 12.61
N PHE A 233 -2.72 -21.94 11.78
CA PHE A 233 -3.29 -20.61 11.54
C PHE A 233 -4.69 -20.69 10.91
N PHE A 234 -4.89 -21.62 9.97
CA PHE A 234 -6.23 -21.88 9.43
C PHE A 234 -7.18 -22.41 10.52
N GLU A 235 -6.80 -23.47 11.22
CA GLU A 235 -7.68 -24.18 12.16
C GLU A 235 -8.03 -23.36 13.41
N ILE A 236 -7.07 -22.59 13.93
CA ILE A 236 -7.23 -21.83 15.17
C ILE A 236 -7.90 -20.49 14.90
N THR A 237 -7.49 -19.78 13.83
CA THR A 237 -7.86 -18.37 13.63
C THR A 237 -8.85 -18.19 12.49
N LEU A 238 -8.57 -18.71 11.29
CA LEU A 238 -9.51 -18.51 10.17
C LEU A 238 -10.81 -19.29 10.38
N LEU A 239 -10.72 -20.54 10.83
CA LEU A 239 -11.89 -21.39 11.09
C LEU A 239 -12.73 -20.89 12.27
N SER A 240 -12.10 -20.31 13.30
CA SER A 240 -12.86 -19.68 14.38
C SER A 240 -13.65 -18.48 13.87
N TRP A 241 -13.02 -17.62 13.06
CA TRP A 241 -13.69 -16.47 12.45
C TRP A 241 -14.80 -16.85 11.48
N LEU A 242 -14.68 -17.99 10.80
CA LEU A 242 -15.73 -18.51 9.92
C LEU A 242 -16.93 -19.05 10.70
N LYS A 243 -16.73 -19.60 11.90
CA LYS A 243 -17.80 -20.12 12.77
C LYS A 243 -18.53 -19.02 13.54
N GLU A 244 -17.89 -17.87 13.73
CA GLU A 244 -18.45 -16.71 14.42
C GLU A 244 -19.29 -15.84 13.46
N GLU A 245 -20.59 -15.65 13.75
CA GLU A 245 -21.50 -14.89 12.88
C GLU A 245 -21.06 -13.43 12.64
N GLU A 246 -20.35 -12.81 13.59
CA GLU A 246 -19.93 -11.41 13.50
C GLU A 246 -18.72 -11.20 12.58
N THR A 247 -17.83 -12.20 12.49
CA THR A 247 -16.58 -12.14 11.69
C THR A 247 -16.64 -12.95 10.41
N CYS A 248 -17.62 -13.85 10.29
CA CYS A 248 -17.85 -14.67 9.10
C CYS A 248 -18.24 -13.77 7.93
N THR A 249 -17.22 -13.42 7.15
CA THR A 249 -17.32 -12.47 6.05
C THR A 249 -16.68 -13.07 4.81
N GLN A 250 -17.05 -12.53 3.65
CA GLN A 250 -16.41 -12.87 2.38
C GLN A 250 -14.88 -12.72 2.45
N ASP A 251 -14.39 -11.80 3.28
CA ASP A 251 -12.97 -11.54 3.47
C ASP A 251 -12.23 -12.70 4.17
N VAL A 252 -12.84 -13.39 5.14
CA VAL A 252 -12.24 -14.60 5.75
C VAL A 252 -12.15 -15.73 4.74
N MET A 253 -13.20 -15.90 3.93
CA MET A 253 -13.23 -16.91 2.87
C MET A 253 -12.15 -16.62 1.83
N GLU A 254 -12.02 -15.37 1.39
CA GLU A 254 -10.98 -14.97 0.44
C GLU A 254 -9.58 -15.22 1.01
N LEU A 255 -9.32 -14.84 2.26
CA LEU A 255 -8.05 -15.14 2.96
C LEU A 255 -7.77 -16.65 3.02
N SER A 256 -8.78 -17.46 3.35
CA SER A 256 -8.67 -18.91 3.42
C SER A 256 -8.28 -19.50 2.06
N PHE A 257 -8.90 -19.04 0.97
CA PHE A 257 -8.58 -19.49 -0.38
C PHE A 257 -7.19 -19.04 -0.85
N ILE A 258 -6.74 -17.86 -0.44
CA ILE A 258 -5.38 -17.41 -0.73
C ILE A 258 -4.37 -18.28 0.03
N LEU A 259 -4.61 -18.55 1.32
CA LEU A 259 -3.76 -19.41 2.15
C LEU A 259 -3.62 -20.83 1.57
N LEU A 260 -4.73 -21.41 1.06
CA LEU A 260 -4.75 -22.72 0.40
C LEU A 260 -3.76 -22.86 -0.77
N GLN A 261 -3.33 -21.76 -1.39
CA GLN A 261 -2.31 -21.80 -2.44
C GLN A 261 -0.93 -22.20 -1.90
N TYR A 262 -0.66 -21.92 -0.63
CA TYR A 262 0.66 -22.08 0.02
C TYR A 262 0.77 -23.31 0.91
N LEU A 263 -0.34 -24.01 1.16
CA LEU A 263 -0.39 -25.22 1.97
C LEU A 263 0.11 -26.47 1.21
N ASN A 264 0.61 -27.45 1.96
CA ASN A 264 1.00 -28.74 1.40
C ASN A 264 -0.23 -29.48 0.84
N PRO A 265 -0.11 -30.22 -0.28
CA PRO A 265 -1.23 -30.92 -0.91
C PRO A 265 -2.01 -31.83 0.05
N ASP A 266 -1.29 -32.51 0.94
CA ASP A 266 -1.87 -33.43 1.93
C ASP A 266 -2.79 -32.71 2.93
N ASN A 267 -2.50 -31.44 3.23
CA ASN A 267 -3.26 -30.65 4.19
C ASN A 267 -4.43 -29.88 3.55
N LYS A 268 -4.42 -29.72 2.21
CA LYS A 268 -5.51 -29.03 1.50
C LYS A 268 -6.84 -29.77 1.61
N GLY A 269 -6.81 -31.11 1.56
CA GLY A 269 -8.01 -31.93 1.67
C GLY A 269 -8.74 -31.69 2.99
N HIS A 270 -8.01 -31.80 4.10
CA HIS A 270 -8.54 -31.56 5.44
C HIS A 270 -9.18 -30.16 5.60
N ILE A 271 -8.51 -29.13 5.08
CA ILE A 271 -8.98 -27.75 5.18
C ILE A 271 -10.24 -27.53 4.32
N LEU A 272 -10.32 -28.12 3.13
CA LEU A 272 -11.50 -28.05 2.29
C LEU A 272 -12.70 -28.76 2.93
N ASP A 273 -12.47 -29.92 3.55
CA ASP A 273 -13.52 -30.63 4.28
C ASP A 273 -14.04 -29.78 5.45
N ALA A 274 -13.13 -29.17 6.23
CA ALA A 274 -13.49 -28.26 7.32
C ALA A 274 -14.29 -27.03 6.84
N LEU A 275 -13.98 -26.49 5.65
CA LEU A 275 -14.75 -25.39 5.04
C LEU A 275 -16.14 -25.81 4.58
N CYS A 276 -16.38 -27.09 4.26
CA CYS A 276 -17.70 -27.60 3.91
C CYS A 276 -18.60 -27.86 5.14
N GLU A 277 -18.01 -27.93 6.34
CA GLU A 277 -18.72 -28.15 7.60
C GLU A 277 -19.16 -26.87 8.31
N VAL A 278 -18.65 -25.71 7.88
CA VAL A 278 -19.09 -24.38 8.33
C VAL A 278 -20.32 -23.93 7.56
#